data_AF-A0A1M6HVQ1-F1
#
_entry.id   AF-A0A1M6HVQ1-F1
#
_cell.length_a   1.000
_cell.length_b   1.000
_cell.length_c   1.000
_cell.angle_alpha   90.00
_cell.angle_beta   90.00
_cell.angle_gamma   90.00
#
_symmetry.space_group_name_H-M   'P 1'
#
loop_
_entity.id
_entity.type
_entity.pdbx_description
1 polymer ?
#
loop_
_entity_poly.entity_id
_entity_poly.type
_entity_poly.pdbx_seq_one_letter_code
_entity_poly.pdbx_strand_id
1 'polypeptide(L)'
;MTTNTHNNGGSTMTNNYITQALATRQSLEELAATVRDDSLLSADGKREAVDKAWSEAEATLRHLEQQHRAASQGEMERLSRSIYSPPAVNGSLFGTYRDALDRAERAAAQEDTGRLAALMATAKRTGDILQQHAVFVVAEQAGRPEDLLAAKSWLDDHPDKAEAYQQLAALESPDVVSWEGMEVARAFNLPRKPEFVLGGTQIGWDA
;
A
#
# COMPACT_ATOMS: atom_id res chain seq x y z
N MET A 1 20.92 15.00 21.59
CA MET A 1 20.30 13.82 20.97
C MET A 1 18.93 14.25 20.48
N THR A 2 18.86 14.72 19.24
CA THR A 2 17.62 15.12 18.57
C THR A 2 16.95 13.85 18.05
N THR A 3 15.81 13.51 18.64
CA THR A 3 14.94 12.44 18.15
C THR A 3 14.44 12.83 16.77
N ASN A 4 14.84 12.04 15.78
CA ASN A 4 14.51 12.23 14.39
C ASN A 4 13.05 11.79 14.19
N THR A 5 12.14 12.75 14.13
CA THR A 5 10.73 12.56 13.78
C THR A 5 10.66 12.15 12.32
N HIS A 6 10.82 10.84 12.03
CA HIS A 6 10.66 10.32 10.68
C HIS A 6 9.18 10.36 10.28
N ASN A 7 8.96 10.76 9.03
CA ASN A 7 7.68 10.99 8.39
C ASN A 7 6.80 9.73 8.41
N ASN A 8 5.99 9.57 9.45
CA ASN A 8 5.03 8.48 9.62
C ASN A 8 3.63 8.82 9.06
N GLY A 9 3.52 9.86 8.22
CA GLY A 9 2.24 10.43 7.79
C GLY A 9 1.40 9.50 6.92
N GLY A 10 2.03 8.70 6.04
CA GLY A 10 1.35 7.76 5.14
C GLY A 10 0.67 6.62 5.89
N SER A 11 1.43 5.90 6.73
CA SER A 11 0.91 4.81 7.57
C SER A 11 -0.11 5.29 8.61
N THR A 12 0.00 6.54 9.10
CA THR A 12 -0.98 7.11 10.03
C THR A 12 -2.32 7.40 9.34
N MET A 13 -2.29 7.85 8.09
CA MET A 13 -3.52 8.14 7.32
C MET A 13 -4.24 6.85 6.88
N THR A 14 -3.52 5.83 6.41
CA THR A 14 -4.13 4.54 6.05
C THR A 14 -4.77 3.86 7.26
N ASN A 15 -4.09 3.85 8.40
CA ASN A 15 -4.64 3.31 9.66
C ASN A 15 -5.88 4.08 10.15
N ASN A 16 -5.97 5.38 9.87
CA ASN A 16 -7.15 6.18 10.20
C ASN A 16 -8.39 5.71 9.43
N TYR A 17 -8.28 5.43 8.13
CA TYR A 17 -9.40 4.92 7.33
C TYR A 17 -9.89 3.54 7.78
N ILE A 18 -8.96 2.65 8.15
CA ILE A 18 -9.29 1.33 8.73
C ILE A 18 -10.06 1.51 10.04
N THR A 19 -9.56 2.39 10.93
CA THR A 19 -10.21 2.68 12.22
C THR A 19 -11.63 3.24 12.02
N GLN A 20 -11.80 4.18 11.08
CA GLN A 20 -13.12 4.74 10.76
C GLN A 20 -14.06 3.69 10.18
N ALA A 21 -13.57 2.80 9.31
CA ALA A 21 -14.37 1.72 8.75
C ALA A 21 -14.85 0.72 9.83
N LEU A 22 -13.98 0.36 10.77
CA LEU A 22 -14.36 -0.45 11.93
C LEU A 22 -15.41 0.25 12.81
N ALA A 23 -15.28 1.57 13.02
CA ALA A 23 -16.27 2.35 13.77
C ALA A 23 -17.62 2.43 13.05
N THR A 24 -17.64 2.59 11.72
CA THR A 24 -18.87 2.55 10.91
C THR A 24 -19.58 1.21 11.05
N ARG A 25 -18.82 0.10 11.03
CA ARG A 25 -19.38 -1.23 11.24
C ARG A 25 -19.97 -1.40 12.64
N GLN A 26 -19.24 -1.00 13.67
CA GLN A 26 -19.72 -1.09 15.05
C GLN A 26 -21.00 -0.27 15.23
N SER A 27 -21.04 0.96 14.69
CA SER A 27 -22.24 1.81 14.74
C SER A 27 -23.45 1.17 14.04
N LEU A 28 -23.25 0.48 12.92
CA LEU A 28 -24.32 -0.26 12.24
C LEU A 28 -24.83 -1.43 13.08
N GLU A 29 -23.93 -2.18 13.73
CA GLU A 29 -24.28 -3.30 14.61
C GLU A 29 -25.10 -2.82 15.83
N GLU A 30 -24.69 -1.71 16.46
CA GLU A 30 -25.39 -1.08 17.59
C GLU A 30 -26.77 -0.54 17.17
N LEU A 31 -26.87 0.10 16.00
CA LEU A 31 -28.14 0.58 15.46
C LEU A 31 -29.08 -0.57 15.15
N ALA A 32 -28.58 -1.63 14.51
CA ALA A 32 -29.40 -2.81 14.18
C ALA A 32 -29.93 -3.51 15.45
N ALA A 33 -29.13 -3.56 16.52
CA ALA A 33 -29.59 -4.06 17.82
C ALA A 33 -30.68 -3.15 18.42
N THR A 34 -30.47 -1.83 18.40
CA THR A 34 -31.44 -0.85 18.91
C THR A 34 -32.78 -0.92 18.17
N VAL A 35 -32.75 -0.97 16.83
CA VAL A 35 -33.96 -1.08 15.99
C VAL A 35 -34.68 -2.41 16.22
N ARG A 36 -33.93 -3.50 16.44
CA ARG A 36 -34.50 -4.81 16.75
C ARG A 36 -35.32 -4.78 18.04
N ASP A 37 -34.80 -4.11 19.07
CA ASP A 37 -35.41 -4.06 20.40
C ASP A 37 -36.47 -2.96 20.56
N ASP A 38 -36.60 -2.05 19.59
CA ASP A 38 -37.59 -0.97 19.61
C ASP A 38 -39.03 -1.53 19.48
N SER A 39 -39.84 -1.42 20.53
CA SER A 39 -41.24 -1.86 20.53
C SER A 39 -42.20 -0.92 19.79
N LEU A 40 -41.76 0.30 19.47
CA LEU A 40 -42.57 1.31 18.78
C LEU A 40 -42.57 1.11 17.26
N LEU A 41 -41.58 0.38 16.73
CA LEU A 41 -41.47 0.09 15.30
C LEU A 41 -42.24 -1.19 14.94
N SER A 42 -43.06 -1.10 13.88
CA SER A 42 -43.60 -2.28 13.21
C SER A 42 -42.47 -3.10 12.58
N ALA A 43 -42.73 -4.36 12.24
CA ALA A 43 -41.71 -5.18 11.59
C ALA A 43 -41.23 -4.60 10.25
N ASP A 44 -42.14 -4.00 9.47
CA ASP A 44 -41.78 -3.31 8.22
C ASP A 44 -40.95 -2.05 8.52
N GLY A 45 -41.30 -1.28 9.55
CA GLY A 45 -40.52 -0.12 9.99
C GLY A 45 -39.12 -0.49 10.49
N LYS A 46 -38.96 -1.64 11.18
CA LYS A 46 -37.64 -2.17 11.56
C LYS A 46 -36.80 -2.54 10.35
N ARG A 47 -37.43 -3.18 9.36
CA ARG A 47 -36.76 -3.55 8.11
C ARG A 47 -36.31 -2.30 7.36
N GLU A 48 -37.19 -1.31 7.18
CA GLU A 48 -36.85 -0.05 6.50
C GLU A 48 -35.73 0.72 7.22
N ALA A 49 -35.78 0.78 8.56
CA ALA A 49 -34.75 1.46 9.35
C ALA A 49 -33.37 0.81 9.21
N VAL A 50 -33.30 -0.53 9.28
CA VAL A 50 -32.03 -1.26 9.08
C VAL A 50 -31.58 -1.18 7.62
N ASP A 51 -32.49 -1.26 6.66
CA ASP A 51 -32.18 -1.15 5.24
C ASP A 51 -31.52 0.20 4.92
N LYS A 52 -32.09 1.28 5.45
CA LYS A 52 -31.52 2.62 5.31
C LYS A 52 -30.14 2.73 5.95
N ALA A 53 -30.00 2.30 7.20
CA ALA A 53 -28.70 2.35 7.90
C ALA A 53 -27.64 1.49 7.20
N TRP A 54 -28.04 0.34 6.64
CA TRP A 54 -27.17 -0.52 5.86
C TRP A 54 -26.65 0.17 4.61
N SER A 55 -27.53 0.78 3.81
CA SER A 55 -27.14 1.51 2.60
C SER A 55 -26.26 2.72 2.90
N GLU A 56 -26.51 3.44 4.00
CA GLU A 56 -25.66 4.56 4.45
C GLU A 56 -24.27 4.08 4.90
N ALA A 57 -24.21 2.98 5.66
CA ALA A 57 -22.95 2.37 6.08
C ALA A 57 -22.16 1.82 4.89
N GLU A 58 -22.82 1.18 3.93
CA GLU A 58 -22.21 0.68 2.70
C GLU A 58 -21.60 1.82 1.87
N ALA A 59 -22.35 2.91 1.66
CA ALA A 59 -21.84 4.08 0.95
C ALA A 59 -20.61 4.67 1.66
N THR A 60 -20.65 4.76 3.00
CA THR A 60 -19.55 5.26 3.82
C THR A 60 -18.31 4.37 3.69
N LEU A 61 -18.47 3.05 3.82
CA LEU A 61 -17.36 2.10 3.71
C LEU A 61 -16.72 2.09 2.32
N ARG A 62 -17.52 2.15 1.25
CA ARG A 62 -17.01 2.30 -0.12
C ARG A 62 -16.21 3.59 -0.30
N HIS A 63 -16.65 4.69 0.32
CA HIS A 63 -15.92 5.96 0.27
C HIS A 63 -14.58 5.87 1.02
N LEU A 64 -14.58 5.31 2.23
CA LEU A 64 -13.36 5.12 3.02
C LEU A 64 -12.39 4.15 2.34
N GLU A 65 -12.88 3.11 1.67
CA GLU A 65 -12.06 2.17 0.90
C GLU A 65 -11.36 2.88 -0.27
N GLN A 66 -12.08 3.72 -1.01
CA GLN A 66 -11.51 4.52 -2.09
C GLN A 66 -10.41 5.46 -1.56
N GLN A 67 -10.65 6.13 -0.43
CA GLN A 67 -9.66 6.98 0.22
C GLN A 67 -8.43 6.20 0.69
N HIS A 68 -8.64 5.02 1.29
CA HIS A 68 -7.56 4.13 1.71
C HIS A 68 -6.70 3.68 0.53
N ARG A 69 -7.32 3.25 -0.58
CA ARG A 69 -6.60 2.88 -1.80
C ARG A 69 -5.84 4.05 -2.40
N ALA A 70 -6.46 5.22 -2.49
CA ALA A 70 -5.81 6.43 -3.00
C ALA A 70 -4.62 6.86 -2.14
N ALA A 71 -4.75 6.81 -0.81
CA ALA A 71 -3.67 7.12 0.11
C ALA A 71 -2.52 6.11 0.01
N SER A 72 -2.84 4.82 -0.05
CA SER A 72 -1.85 3.74 -0.21
C SER A 72 -1.10 3.88 -1.52
N GLN A 73 -1.81 4.13 -2.63
CA GLN A 73 -1.20 4.36 -3.94
C GLN A 73 -0.33 5.62 -3.94
N GLY A 74 -0.80 6.72 -3.36
CA GLY A 74 -0.02 7.95 -3.24
C GLY A 74 1.27 7.74 -2.44
N GLU A 75 1.23 6.91 -1.40
CA GLU A 75 2.39 6.55 -0.60
C GLU A 75 3.37 5.65 -1.37
N MET A 76 2.86 4.64 -2.10
CA MET A 76 3.67 3.83 -3.01
C MET A 76 4.38 4.71 -4.05
N GLU A 77 3.68 5.65 -4.69
CA GLU A 77 4.26 6.58 -5.65
C GLU A 77 5.30 7.50 -5.01
N ARG A 78 5.06 7.96 -3.77
CA ARG A 78 6.01 8.78 -3.01
C ARG A 78 7.29 8.00 -2.69
N LEU A 79 7.17 6.78 -2.18
CA LEU A 79 8.29 5.91 -1.83
C LEU A 79 9.06 5.48 -3.08
N SER A 80 8.35 5.03 -4.12
CA SER A 80 8.91 4.69 -5.44
C SER A 80 9.69 5.86 -6.02
N ARG A 81 9.13 7.09 -6.00
CA ARG A 81 9.90 8.27 -6.42
C ARG A 81 11.11 8.53 -5.54
N SER A 82 11.01 8.37 -4.23
CA SER A 82 12.16 8.56 -3.33
C SER A 82 13.31 7.62 -3.66
N ILE A 83 13.01 6.39 -4.05
CA ILE A 83 14.00 5.34 -4.31
C ILE A 83 14.53 5.41 -5.74
N TYR A 84 13.66 5.51 -6.75
CA TYR A 84 14.01 5.32 -8.16
C TYR A 84 14.20 6.63 -8.93
N SER A 85 13.79 7.78 -8.40
CA SER A 85 14.05 9.06 -9.07
C SER A 85 15.54 9.40 -9.03
N PRO A 86 16.06 10.10 -10.06
CA PRO A 86 17.43 10.59 -10.03
C PRO A 86 17.66 11.44 -8.78
N PRO A 87 18.80 11.31 -8.08
CA PRO A 87 19.15 12.19 -6.98
C PRO A 87 19.20 13.64 -7.49
N ALA A 88 18.60 14.59 -6.76
CA ALA A 88 18.34 15.98 -7.19
C ALA A 88 19.40 16.55 -8.15
N VAL A 89 19.08 16.52 -9.45
CA VAL A 89 20.00 16.82 -10.55
C VAL A 89 19.66 18.18 -11.15
N ASN A 90 20.65 19.06 -11.29
CA ASN A 90 20.57 20.15 -12.25
C ASN A 90 20.63 19.57 -13.69
N GLY A 91 20.31 20.38 -14.71
CA GLY A 91 20.20 19.89 -16.09
C GLY A 91 21.44 19.13 -16.62
N SER A 92 22.65 19.45 -16.14
CA SER A 92 23.87 18.74 -16.53
C SER A 92 23.99 17.37 -15.87
N LEU A 93 23.67 17.26 -14.58
CA LEU A 93 23.71 15.99 -13.86
C LEU A 93 22.65 15.00 -14.37
N PHE A 94 21.53 15.49 -14.91
CA PHE A 94 20.52 14.64 -15.54
C PHE A 94 21.07 13.90 -16.76
N GLY A 95 21.87 14.57 -17.60
CA GLY A 95 22.55 13.94 -18.73
C GLY A 95 23.51 12.84 -18.27
N THR A 96 24.31 13.10 -17.24
CA THR A 96 25.23 12.11 -16.66
C THR A 96 24.51 10.90 -16.07
N TYR A 97 23.38 11.13 -15.40
CA TYR A 97 22.55 10.04 -14.88
C TYR A 97 21.95 9.18 -15.99
N ARG A 98 21.46 9.80 -17.07
CA ARG A 98 20.96 9.08 -18.24
C ARG A 98 22.05 8.22 -18.88
N ASP A 99 23.25 8.76 -19.04
CA ASP A 99 24.38 7.98 -19.56
C ASP A 99 24.78 6.83 -18.62
N ALA A 100 24.59 7.00 -17.30
CA ALA A 100 24.81 5.95 -16.32
C ALA A 100 23.75 4.85 -16.39
N LEU A 101 22.48 5.20 -16.62
CA LEU A 101 21.40 4.24 -16.91
C LEU A 101 21.70 3.46 -18.19
N ASP A 102 22.04 4.13 -19.29
CA ASP A 102 22.39 3.47 -20.55
C ASP A 102 23.53 2.44 -20.37
N ARG A 103 24.52 2.75 -19.53
CA ARG A 103 25.62 1.81 -19.20
C ARG A 103 25.13 0.63 -18.38
N ALA A 104 24.27 0.87 -17.39
CA ALA A 104 23.69 -0.18 -16.56
C ALA A 104 22.77 -1.10 -17.39
N GLU A 105 21.90 -0.55 -18.23
CA GLU A 105 21.01 -1.31 -19.12
C GLU A 105 21.81 -2.20 -20.08
N ARG A 106 22.88 -1.68 -20.69
CA ARG A 106 23.78 -2.49 -21.54
C ARG A 106 24.46 -3.61 -20.76
N ALA A 107 24.85 -3.35 -19.51
CA ALA A 107 25.43 -4.38 -18.65
C ALA A 107 24.39 -5.44 -18.27
N ALA A 108 23.12 -5.06 -18.09
CA ALA A 108 22.03 -5.97 -17.78
C ALA A 108 21.62 -6.84 -18.99
N ALA A 109 21.57 -6.25 -20.18
CA ALA A 109 21.16 -6.91 -21.43
C ALA A 109 22.13 -8.00 -21.90
N GLN A 110 23.38 -7.96 -21.42
CA GLN A 110 24.33 -9.03 -21.68
C GLN A 110 23.96 -10.24 -20.80
N GLU A 111 23.89 -11.43 -21.40
CA GLU A 111 23.56 -12.69 -20.71
C GLU A 111 24.61 -13.11 -19.67
N ASP A 112 25.74 -12.39 -19.60
CA ASP A 112 26.77 -12.57 -18.58
C ASP A 112 26.30 -12.08 -17.21
N THR A 113 25.97 -13.03 -16.34
CA THR A 113 25.68 -12.79 -14.92
C THR A 113 26.86 -12.09 -14.24
N GLY A 114 26.57 -11.07 -13.42
CA GLY A 114 27.58 -10.37 -12.61
C GLY A 114 28.20 -9.11 -13.23
N ARG A 115 27.86 -8.73 -14.47
CA ARG A 115 28.33 -7.44 -15.03
C ARG A 115 27.78 -6.23 -14.30
N LEU A 116 26.51 -6.26 -13.90
CA LEU A 116 25.92 -5.21 -13.06
C LEU A 116 26.64 -5.14 -11.71
N ALA A 117 26.94 -6.28 -11.09
CA ALA A 117 27.71 -6.34 -9.85
C ALA A 117 29.12 -5.73 -10.00
N ALA A 118 29.83 -6.04 -11.10
CA ALA A 118 31.14 -5.46 -11.38
C ALA A 118 31.09 -3.94 -11.63
N LEU A 119 30.02 -3.47 -12.30
CA LEU A 119 29.77 -2.06 -12.53
C LEU A 119 29.47 -1.33 -11.19
N MET A 120 28.64 -1.92 -10.33
CA MET A 120 28.39 -1.42 -8.96
C MET A 120 29.69 -1.34 -8.15
N ALA A 121 30.49 -2.41 -8.11
CA ALA A 121 31.74 -2.44 -7.37
C ALA A 121 32.75 -1.38 -7.87
N THR A 122 32.78 -1.11 -9.17
CA THR A 122 33.61 -0.05 -9.74
C THR A 122 33.10 1.33 -9.35
N ALA A 123 31.78 1.57 -9.48
CA ALA A 123 31.15 2.82 -9.11
C ALA A 123 31.30 3.14 -7.61
N LYS A 124 31.24 2.13 -6.73
CA LYS A 124 31.55 2.28 -5.30
C LYS A 124 33.00 2.69 -5.06
N ARG A 125 33.95 2.05 -5.76
CA ARG A 125 35.38 2.37 -5.65
C ARG A 125 35.72 3.79 -6.10
N THR A 126 35.02 4.30 -7.12
CA THR A 126 35.23 5.64 -7.66
C THR A 126 34.35 6.72 -7.01
N GLY A 127 33.40 6.33 -6.13
CA GLY A 127 32.43 7.25 -5.54
C GLY A 127 31.39 7.78 -6.52
N ASP A 128 31.13 7.11 -7.64
CA ASP A 128 30.14 7.52 -8.64
C ASP A 128 28.73 7.15 -8.20
N ILE A 129 28.11 8.04 -7.41
CA ILE A 129 26.76 7.83 -6.84
C ILE A 129 25.69 7.70 -7.92
N LEU A 130 25.82 8.42 -9.05
CA LEU A 130 24.85 8.33 -10.16
C LEU A 130 24.89 6.96 -10.81
N GLN A 131 26.10 6.41 -11.02
CA GLN A 131 26.25 5.06 -11.55
C GLN A 131 25.81 3.97 -10.56
N GLN A 132 26.06 4.15 -9.26
CA GLN A 132 25.56 3.22 -8.24
C GLN A 132 24.02 3.19 -8.25
N HIS A 133 23.38 4.35 -8.23
CA HIS A 133 21.92 4.46 -8.26
C HIS A 133 21.32 3.87 -9.55
N ALA A 134 21.90 4.18 -10.71
CA ALA A 134 21.47 3.61 -11.99
C ALA A 134 21.57 2.08 -12.02
N VAL A 135 22.65 1.49 -11.48
CA VAL A 135 22.78 0.03 -11.38
C VAL A 135 21.72 -0.56 -10.46
N PHE A 136 21.42 0.09 -9.34
CA PHE A 136 20.36 -0.35 -8.44
C PHE A 136 18.99 -0.38 -9.15
N VAL A 137 18.61 0.71 -9.82
CA VAL A 137 17.35 0.81 -10.57
C VAL A 137 17.24 -0.29 -11.63
N VAL A 138 18.28 -0.49 -12.44
CA VAL A 138 18.26 -1.49 -13.52
C VAL A 138 18.25 -2.92 -12.97
N ALA A 139 18.95 -3.19 -11.87
CA ALA A 139 18.93 -4.52 -11.24
C ALA A 139 17.54 -4.89 -10.71
N GLU A 140 16.82 -3.95 -10.08
CA GLU A 140 15.43 -4.14 -9.64
C GLU A 140 14.50 -4.40 -10.84
N GLN A 141 14.64 -3.64 -11.93
CA GLN A 141 13.83 -3.83 -13.15
C GLN A 141 14.12 -5.14 -13.88
N ALA A 142 15.37 -5.61 -13.88
CA ALA A 142 15.76 -6.86 -14.51
C ALA A 142 15.23 -8.09 -13.76
N GLY A 143 14.93 -7.97 -12.46
CA GLY A 143 14.36 -9.04 -11.64
C GLY A 143 15.26 -10.27 -11.44
N ARG A 144 16.55 -10.18 -11.80
CA ARG A 144 17.53 -11.27 -11.64
C ARG A 144 18.09 -11.29 -10.22
N PRO A 145 17.90 -12.36 -9.43
CA PRO A 145 18.28 -12.39 -8.01
C PRO A 145 19.76 -12.09 -7.75
N GLU A 146 20.66 -12.57 -8.61
CA GLU A 146 22.11 -12.38 -8.49
C GLU A 146 22.54 -10.91 -8.64
N ASP A 147 21.93 -10.17 -9.58
CA ASP A 147 22.22 -8.76 -9.79
C ASP A 147 21.58 -7.91 -8.69
N LEU A 148 20.40 -8.32 -8.22
CA LEU A 148 19.68 -7.67 -7.13
C LEU A 148 20.47 -7.72 -5.81
N LEU A 149 21.06 -8.87 -5.49
CA LEU A 149 21.83 -9.02 -4.25
C LEU A 149 23.03 -8.06 -4.21
N ALA A 150 23.75 -7.95 -5.33
CA ALA A 150 24.89 -7.04 -5.43
C ALA A 150 24.44 -5.57 -5.42
N ALA A 151 23.34 -5.26 -6.11
CA ALA A 151 22.76 -3.94 -6.17
C ALA A 151 22.22 -3.44 -4.82
N LYS A 152 21.62 -4.33 -4.02
CA LYS A 152 21.09 -4.02 -2.67
C LYS A 152 22.14 -3.55 -1.69
N SER A 153 23.42 -3.84 -1.93
CA SER A 153 24.52 -3.24 -1.14
C SER A 153 24.55 -1.71 -1.24
N TRP A 154 23.93 -1.08 -2.25
CA TRP A 154 23.77 0.37 -2.31
C TRP A 154 22.89 0.91 -1.19
N LEU A 155 21.88 0.14 -0.76
CA LEU A 155 20.98 0.51 0.35
C LEU A 155 21.72 0.55 1.69
N ASP A 156 22.76 -0.28 1.88
CA ASP A 156 23.59 -0.24 3.09
C ASP A 156 24.30 1.11 3.26
N ASP A 157 24.68 1.74 2.14
CA ASP A 157 25.33 3.04 2.10
C ASP A 157 24.30 4.22 2.11
N HIS A 158 23.01 3.92 1.94
CA HIS A 158 21.90 4.90 1.83
C HIS A 158 20.71 4.50 2.72
N PRO A 159 20.84 4.63 4.05
CA PRO A 159 19.84 4.11 5.00
C PRO A 159 18.44 4.74 4.86
N ASP A 160 18.35 6.00 4.43
CA ASP A 160 17.07 6.66 4.12
C ASP A 160 16.35 6.00 2.94
N LYS A 161 17.11 5.45 1.98
CA LYS A 161 16.59 4.69 0.84
C LYS A 161 16.26 3.26 1.23
N ALA A 162 17.05 2.66 2.11
CA ALA A 162 16.79 1.32 2.65
C ALA A 162 15.44 1.26 3.38
N GLU A 163 15.16 2.24 4.24
CA GLU A 163 13.88 2.34 4.96
C GLU A 163 12.71 2.50 3.96
N ALA A 164 12.85 3.43 3.01
CA ALA A 164 11.80 3.64 1.99
C ALA A 164 11.56 2.38 1.14
N TYR A 165 12.62 1.65 0.79
CA TYR A 165 12.54 0.42 0.00
C TYR A 165 11.82 -0.70 0.76
N GLN A 166 12.09 -0.85 2.06
CA GLN A 166 11.36 -1.80 2.92
C GLN A 166 9.88 -1.44 3.03
N GLN A 167 9.56 -0.14 3.22
CA GLN A 167 8.18 0.33 3.27
C GLN A 167 7.44 0.09 1.95
N LEU A 168 8.11 0.32 0.80
CA LEU A 168 7.53 0.06 -0.51
C LEU A 168 7.24 -1.43 -0.71
N ALA A 169 8.19 -2.30 -0.37
CA ALA A 169 8.02 -3.75 -0.47
C ALA A 169 6.84 -4.26 0.37
N ALA A 170 6.62 -3.67 1.57
CA ALA A 170 5.48 -4.00 2.41
C ALA A 170 4.14 -3.60 1.77
N LEU A 171 4.09 -2.47 1.04
CA LEU A 171 2.89 -2.01 0.33
C LEU A 171 2.63 -2.77 -0.98
N GLU A 172 3.68 -3.25 -1.67
CA GLU A 172 3.58 -4.03 -2.91
C GLU A 172 3.18 -5.48 -2.69
N SER A 173 3.52 -6.04 -1.52
CA SER A 173 3.14 -7.40 -1.11
C SER A 173 2.13 -7.39 0.04
N PRO A 174 0.90 -6.85 -0.14
CA PRO A 174 -0.18 -7.05 0.80
C PRO A 174 -0.69 -8.48 0.57
N ASP A 175 0.10 -9.48 0.96
CA ASP A 175 -0.33 -10.87 0.91
C ASP A 175 -1.70 -10.94 1.57
N VAL A 176 -2.69 -11.51 0.87
CA VAL A 176 -4.07 -11.70 1.37
C VAL A 176 -4.09 -12.59 2.64
N VAL A 177 -2.94 -13.20 2.97
CA VAL A 177 -2.67 -14.04 4.14
C VAL A 177 -1.97 -13.26 5.28
N SER A 178 -1.53 -12.02 5.06
CA SER A 178 -0.99 -11.17 6.13
C SER A 178 -2.11 -10.70 7.05
N TRP A 179 -1.81 -10.56 8.34
CA TRP A 179 -2.77 -10.06 9.34
C TRP A 179 -3.37 -8.71 8.93
N GLU A 180 -2.57 -7.85 8.30
CA GLU A 180 -3.00 -6.53 7.80
C GLU A 180 -3.95 -6.66 6.60
N GLY A 181 -3.69 -7.56 5.65
CA GLY A 181 -4.60 -7.82 4.53
C GLY A 181 -5.97 -8.31 5.00
N MET A 182 -6.00 -9.17 6.02
CA MET A 182 -7.24 -9.64 6.66
C MET A 182 -7.96 -8.53 7.42
N GLU A 183 -7.23 -7.63 8.09
CA GLU A 183 -7.81 -6.50 8.82
C GLU A 183 -8.42 -5.47 7.87
N VAL A 184 -7.75 -5.14 6.78
CA VAL A 184 -8.29 -4.29 5.71
C VAL A 184 -9.53 -4.92 5.09
N ALA A 185 -9.48 -6.21 4.72
CA ALA A 185 -10.63 -6.91 4.16
C ALA A 185 -11.81 -6.95 5.14
N ARG A 186 -11.54 -7.15 6.44
CA ARG A 186 -12.55 -7.09 7.49
C ARG A 186 -13.12 -5.68 7.62
N ALA A 187 -12.29 -4.64 7.66
CA ALA A 187 -12.74 -3.28 7.91
C ALA A 187 -13.73 -2.79 6.83
N PHE A 188 -13.44 -3.05 5.56
CA PHE A 188 -14.23 -2.55 4.44
C PHE A 188 -15.36 -3.48 3.98
N ASN A 189 -15.36 -4.75 4.39
CA ASN A 189 -16.45 -5.67 4.07
C ASN A 189 -17.54 -5.63 5.15
N LEU A 190 -18.76 -5.30 4.75
CA LEU A 190 -19.91 -5.42 5.63
C LEU A 190 -20.21 -6.90 5.91
N PRO A 191 -20.72 -7.23 7.11
CA PRO A 191 -21.29 -8.55 7.36
C PRO A 191 -22.47 -8.82 6.42
N ARG A 192 -23.11 -9.98 6.49
CA ARG A 192 -24.38 -10.18 5.77
C ARG A 192 -25.45 -9.29 6.40
N LYS A 193 -26.27 -8.65 5.57
CA LYS A 193 -27.42 -7.86 6.02
C LYS A 193 -28.32 -8.73 6.92
N PRO A 194 -28.68 -8.28 8.13
CA PRO A 194 -29.49 -9.09 9.03
C PRO A 194 -30.89 -9.27 8.45
N GLU A 195 -31.30 -10.53 8.28
CA GLU A 195 -32.64 -10.89 7.80
C GLU A 195 -33.63 -10.83 8.97
N PHE A 196 -34.67 -10.00 8.84
CA PHE A 196 -35.80 -10.02 9.77
C PHE A 196 -36.81 -11.07 9.31
N VAL A 197 -36.82 -12.22 10.00
CA VAL A 197 -37.81 -13.29 9.80
C VAL A 197 -39.15 -12.84 10.39
N LEU A 198 -40.12 -12.62 9.52
CA LEU A 198 -41.50 -12.34 9.89
C LEU A 198 -42.26 -13.67 9.96
N GLY A 199 -42.68 -14.08 11.16
CA GLY A 199 -43.69 -15.13 11.32
C GLY A 199 -43.33 -16.54 10.83
N GLY A 200 -42.06 -16.95 10.90
CA GLY A 200 -41.64 -18.32 10.59
C GLY A 200 -41.46 -18.64 9.10
N THR A 201 -41.65 -17.67 8.21
CA THR A 201 -41.37 -17.85 6.78
C THR A 201 -40.12 -17.07 6.41
N GLN A 202 -39.06 -17.80 6.09
CA GLN A 202 -37.81 -17.24 5.59
C GLN A 202 -38.06 -16.73 4.17
N ILE A 203 -38.28 -15.42 4.01
CA ILE A 203 -38.33 -14.80 2.67
C ILE A 203 -36.88 -14.47 2.32
N GLY A 204 -36.19 -15.46 1.76
CA GLY A 204 -34.88 -15.27 1.14
C GLY A 204 -35.04 -14.40 -0.11
N TRP A 205 -34.15 -13.43 -0.25
CA TRP A 205 -33.87 -12.85 -1.56
C TRP A 205 -32.86 -13.78 -2.23
N ASP A 206 -33.37 -14.71 -3.05
CA ASP A 206 -32.52 -15.41 -4.01
C ASP A 206 -31.97 -14.36 -4.99
N ALA A 207 -30.64 -14.35 -5.12
CA ALA A 207 -29.92 -13.64 -6.18
C ALA A 207 -29.88 -14.51 -7.44
#